data_AF-A0A9N9NY68-F1
#
_entry.id   AF-A0A9N9NY68-F1
#
_cell.length_a   1.000
_cell.length_b   1.000
_cell.length_c   1.000
_cell.angle_alpha   90.00
_cell.angle_beta   90.00
_cell.angle_gamma   90.00
#
_symmetry.space_group_name_H-M   'P 1'
#
loop_
_entity.id
_entity.type
_entity.pdbx_description
1 polymer ?
#
loop_
_entity_poly.entity_id
_entity_poly.type
_entity_poly.pdbx_seq_one_letter_code
_entity_poly.pdbx_strand_id
1 'polypeptide(L)'
;MAIDLYQKQVPLHGITKENSLKSKDQLKIDTIFKTTTSNLKHKQNQTYSLVEWIIDSAQPLYILESQKFKAFIATLDPYYELPTCKAVKSMIHNAYNFSSNVLKQKLKDTATS
;
A
#
# COMPACT_ATOMS: atom_id res chain seq x y z
N MET A 1 32.05 -0.11 -57.72
CA MET A 1 31.68 -0.51 -56.34
C MET A 1 30.42 0.25 -55.98
N ALA A 2 29.26 -0.40 -56.11
CA ALA A 2 27.95 0.19 -55.88
C ALA A 2 27.57 0.07 -54.39
N ILE A 3 27.03 1.15 -53.83
CA ILE A 3 26.54 1.26 -52.47
C ILE A 3 25.08 0.81 -52.49
N ASP A 4 24.76 -0.35 -51.92
CA ASP A 4 23.37 -0.73 -51.65
C ASP A 4 22.97 -0.28 -50.24
N LEU A 5 22.07 0.70 -50.23
CA LEU A 5 21.36 1.21 -49.08
C LEU A 5 20.16 0.29 -48.76
N TYR A 6 20.04 -0.06 -47.49
CA TYR A 6 18.78 -0.15 -46.72
C TYR A 6 17.49 -0.60 -47.44
N GLN A 7 16.97 -1.77 -47.05
CA GLN A 7 15.53 -1.96 -46.89
C GLN A 7 15.22 -2.87 -45.70
N LYS A 8 14.98 -2.20 -44.56
CA LYS A 8 14.41 -2.77 -43.34
C LYS A 8 12.91 -3.00 -43.60
N GLN A 9 12.50 -4.25 -43.79
CA GLN A 9 11.08 -4.61 -43.82
C GLN A 9 10.52 -4.51 -42.39
N VAL A 10 9.61 -3.57 -42.16
CA VAL A 10 8.81 -3.48 -40.94
C VAL A 10 7.50 -4.21 -41.20
N PRO A 11 7.17 -5.30 -40.46
CA PRO A 11 5.89 -5.97 -40.62
C PRO A 11 4.77 -5.06 -40.12
N LEU A 12 3.80 -4.83 -41.01
CA LEU A 12 2.54 -4.15 -40.79
C LEU A 12 1.70 -4.93 -39.77
N HIS A 13 1.70 -4.55 -38.49
CA HIS A 13 0.65 -4.98 -37.57
C HIS A 13 -0.36 -3.83 -37.42
N GLY A 14 -1.46 -3.96 -38.17
CA GLY A 14 -2.60 -3.08 -38.08
C GLY A 14 -3.22 -3.14 -36.67
N ILE A 15 -3.27 -1.99 -36.01
CA ILE A 15 -4.19 -1.77 -34.89
C ILE A 15 -5.03 -0.55 -35.28
N THR A 16 -6.01 -0.80 -36.15
CA THR A 16 -7.12 0.12 -36.39
C THR A 16 -7.95 0.18 -35.11
N LYS A 17 -8.04 1.37 -34.51
CA LYS A 17 -8.87 1.64 -33.32
C LYS A 17 -10.33 1.67 -33.70
N GLU A 18 -11.09 0.63 -33.38
CA GLU A 18 -12.56 0.70 -33.29
C GLU A 18 -13.10 -0.10 -32.10
N ASN A 19 -13.96 0.56 -31.31
CA ASN A 19 -14.88 0.08 -30.27
C ASN A 19 -14.35 -0.90 -29.18
N SER A 20 -14.06 -0.31 -28.01
CA SER A 20 -13.71 -0.98 -26.75
C SER A 20 -14.87 -1.79 -26.15
N LEU A 21 -15.14 -2.98 -26.69
CA LEU A 21 -15.60 -4.08 -25.84
C LEU A 21 -14.35 -4.72 -25.21
N LYS A 22 -14.11 -4.45 -23.93
CA LYS A 22 -13.01 -5.08 -23.18
C LYS A 22 -13.09 -6.59 -23.36
N SER A 23 -12.00 -7.21 -23.82
CA SER A 23 -11.96 -8.66 -23.98
C SER A 23 -12.19 -9.34 -22.63
N LYS A 24 -12.72 -10.57 -22.64
CA LYS A 24 -12.93 -11.36 -21.42
C LYS A 24 -11.65 -11.49 -20.57
N ASP A 25 -10.49 -11.45 -21.21
CA ASP A 25 -9.19 -11.51 -20.53
C ASP A 25 -8.83 -10.18 -19.85
N GLN A 26 -9.12 -9.04 -20.47
CA GLN A 26 -8.96 -7.72 -19.82
C GLN A 26 -9.88 -7.57 -18.61
N LEU A 27 -11.12 -8.07 -18.69
CA LEU A 27 -12.07 -8.05 -17.56
C LEU A 27 -11.61 -8.92 -16.38
N LYS A 28 -11.02 -10.09 -16.65
CA LYS A 28 -10.43 -10.95 -15.61
C LYS A 28 -9.24 -10.28 -14.94
N ILE A 29 -8.35 -9.67 -15.74
CA ILE A 29 -7.17 -8.95 -15.24
C ILE A 29 -7.60 -7.77 -14.36
N ASP A 30 -8.55 -6.95 -14.83
CA ASP A 30 -9.09 -5.81 -14.07
C ASP A 30 -9.71 -6.27 -12.74
N THR A 31 -10.41 -7.41 -12.75
CA THR A 31 -11.02 -7.99 -11.55
C THR A 31 -9.95 -8.43 -10.54
N ILE A 32 -8.90 -9.12 -10.99
CA ILE A 32 -7.78 -9.54 -10.13
C ILE A 32 -7.10 -8.33 -9.51
N PHE A 33 -6.77 -7.30 -10.30
CA PHE A 33 -6.16 -6.07 -9.78
C PHE A 33 -7.05 -5.35 -8.77
N LYS A 34 -8.37 -5.28 -9.01
CA LYS A 34 -9.32 -4.71 -8.06
C LYS A 34 -9.38 -5.49 -6.75
N THR A 35 -9.39 -6.82 -6.81
CA THR A 35 -9.35 -7.66 -5.60
C THR A 35 -8.04 -7.49 -4.83
N THR A 36 -6.89 -7.48 -5.52
CA THR A 36 -5.57 -7.30 -4.90
C THR A 36 -5.44 -5.93 -4.22
N THR A 37 -5.92 -4.86 -4.86
CA THR A 37 -5.91 -3.51 -4.26
C THR A 37 -6.84 -3.40 -3.06
N SER A 38 -8.01 -4.04 -3.08
CA SER A 38 -8.91 -4.08 -1.92
C SER A 38 -8.30 -4.85 -0.74
N ASN A 39 -7.63 -5.97 -1.01
CA ASN A 39 -6.94 -6.78 0.00
C ASN A 39 -5.76 -6.02 0.63
N LEU A 40 -5.02 -5.24 -0.18
CA LEU A 40 -3.93 -4.40 0.33
C LEU A 40 -4.45 -3.32 1.29
N LYS A 41 -5.54 -2.63 0.92
CA LYS A 41 -6.18 -1.64 1.79
C LYS A 41 -6.70 -2.27 3.08
N HIS A 42 -7.28 -3.47 2.99
CA HIS A 42 -7.74 -4.20 4.16
C HIS A 42 -6.59 -4.52 5.14
N LYS A 43 -5.46 -5.06 4.64
CA LYS A 43 -4.27 -5.35 5.45
C LYS A 43 -3.68 -4.08 6.10
N GLN A 44 -3.68 -2.96 5.36
CA GLN A 44 -3.26 -1.67 5.90
C GLN A 44 -4.17 -1.23 7.05
N ASN A 45 -5.49 -1.30 6.87
CA ASN A 45 -6.45 -0.91 7.90
C ASN A 45 -6.31 -1.77 9.17
N GLN A 46 -6.17 -3.09 9.03
CA GLN A 46 -5.90 -3.98 10.17
C GLN A 46 -4.64 -3.57 10.94
N THR A 47 -3.58 -3.19 10.21
CA THR A 47 -2.33 -2.74 10.82
C THR A 47 -2.50 -1.40 11.53
N TYR A 48 -3.24 -0.45 10.96
CA TYR A 48 -3.54 0.82 11.64
C TYR A 48 -4.33 0.60 12.92
N SER A 49 -5.40 -0.19 12.89
CA SER A 49 -6.21 -0.50 14.07
C SER A 49 -5.40 -1.21 15.16
N LEU A 50 -4.49 -2.11 14.79
CA LEU A 50 -3.57 -2.74 15.74
C LEU A 50 -2.64 -1.70 16.40
N VAL A 51 -2.07 -0.78 15.61
CA VAL A 51 -1.17 0.26 16.14
C VAL A 51 -1.92 1.25 17.04
N GLU A 52 -3.12 1.67 16.66
CA GLU A 52 -4.01 2.49 17.50
C GLU A 52 -4.30 1.78 18.82
N TRP A 53 -4.70 0.51 18.78
CA TRP A 53 -4.96 -0.27 20.00
C TRP A 53 -3.72 -0.37 20.90
N ILE A 54 -2.53 -0.57 20.34
CA ILE A 54 -1.27 -0.59 21.10
C ILE A 54 -1.04 0.75 21.81
N ILE A 55 -1.28 1.88 21.14
CA ILE A 55 -1.09 3.21 21.70
C ILE A 55 -2.13 3.49 22.79
N ASP A 56 -3.41 3.33 22.47
CA ASP A 56 -4.54 3.69 23.35
C ASP A 56 -4.58 2.82 24.60
N SER A 57 -4.22 1.54 24.46
CA SER A 57 -4.16 0.60 25.58
C SER A 57 -2.78 0.54 26.25
N ALA A 58 -1.87 1.46 25.90
CA ALA A 58 -0.50 1.54 26.40
C ALA A 58 0.23 0.18 26.41
N GLN A 59 0.00 -0.63 25.38
CA GLN A 59 0.55 -1.97 25.31
C GLN A 59 2.05 -1.90 25.04
N PRO A 60 2.84 -2.76 25.69
CA PRO A 60 4.26 -2.80 25.41
C PRO A 60 4.51 -3.37 24.01
N LEU A 61 5.43 -2.77 23.26
CA LEU A 61 5.70 -3.18 21.87
C LEU A 61 6.16 -4.64 21.74
N TYR A 62 6.76 -5.23 22.79
CA TYR A 62 7.16 -6.64 22.78
C TYR A 62 5.98 -7.61 22.61
N ILE A 63 4.72 -7.14 22.79
CA ILE A 63 3.53 -7.96 22.54
C ILE A 63 3.51 -8.52 21.11
N LEU A 64 4.07 -7.77 20.15
CA LEU A 64 4.21 -8.19 18.75
C LEU A 64 5.16 -9.37 18.56
N GLU A 65 6.04 -9.62 19.53
CA GLU A 65 7.00 -10.73 19.53
C GLU A 65 6.45 -11.96 20.27
N SER A 66 5.45 -11.78 21.13
CA SER A 66 4.82 -12.85 21.92
C SER A 66 4.22 -13.93 21.03
N GLN A 67 4.66 -15.17 21.24
CA GLN A 67 4.19 -16.32 20.47
C GLN A 67 2.69 -16.60 20.71
N LYS A 68 2.21 -16.41 21.95
CA LYS A 68 0.78 -16.57 22.27
C LYS A 68 -0.07 -15.51 21.57
N PHE A 69 0.42 -14.28 21.51
CA PHE A 69 -0.29 -13.21 20.80
C PHE A 69 -0.32 -13.46 19.29
N LYS A 70 0.82 -13.86 18.69
CA LYS A 70 0.88 -14.28 17.28
C LYS A 70 -0.09 -15.40 16.97
N ALA A 71 -0.13 -16.44 17.82
CA ALA A 71 -1.06 -17.55 17.67
C ALA A 71 -2.52 -17.06 17.75
N PHE A 72 -2.86 -16.21 18.71
CA PHE A 72 -4.19 -15.61 18.83
C PHE A 72 -4.59 -14.84 17.57
N ILE A 73 -3.72 -13.97 17.07
CA ILE A 73 -3.99 -13.19 15.85
C ILE A 73 -4.16 -14.11 14.64
N ALA A 74 -3.35 -15.15 14.51
CA ALA A 74 -3.48 -16.14 13.43
C ALA A 74 -4.80 -16.93 13.50
N THR A 75 -5.43 -17.07 14.68
CA THR A 75 -6.78 -17.65 14.78
C THR A 75 -7.88 -16.70 14.28
N LEU A 76 -7.65 -15.39 14.33
CA LEU A 76 -8.59 -14.38 13.86
C LEU A 76 -8.46 -14.16 12.35
N ASP A 77 -7.22 -14.05 11.86
CA ASP A 77 -6.91 -13.94 10.44
C ASP A 77 -5.58 -14.65 10.14
N PRO A 78 -5.61 -15.83 9.49
CA PRO A 78 -4.40 -16.61 9.22
C PRO A 78 -3.52 -16.01 8.12
N TYR A 79 -4.05 -15.07 7.32
CA TYR A 79 -3.30 -14.39 6.26
C TYR A 79 -2.73 -13.04 6.70
N TYR A 80 -3.12 -12.57 7.89
CA TYR A 80 -2.59 -11.36 8.46
C TYR A 80 -1.21 -11.58 9.06
N GLU A 81 -0.23 -10.87 8.52
CA GLU A 81 1.13 -10.83 9.06
C GLU A 81 1.26 -9.65 10.01
N LEU A 82 1.59 -9.95 11.27
CA LEU A 82 1.85 -8.92 12.27
C LEU A 82 3.03 -8.03 11.85
N PRO A 83 2.91 -6.70 12.04
CA PRO A 83 4.01 -5.78 11.80
C PRO A 83 5.15 -6.03 12.80
N THR A 84 6.37 -5.76 12.37
CA THR A 84 7.53 -5.80 13.27
C THR A 84 7.49 -4.62 14.24
N CYS A 85 8.14 -4.77 15.41
CA CYS A 85 8.35 -3.67 16.35
C CYS A 85 8.96 -2.43 15.67
N LYS A 86 9.89 -2.62 14.72
CA LYS A 86 10.50 -1.53 13.95
C LYS A 86 9.48 -0.80 13.07
N ALA A 87 8.62 -1.56 12.38
CA ALA A 87 7.56 -0.99 11.54
C ALA A 87 6.59 -0.15 12.37
N VAL A 88 6.12 -0.68 13.51
CA VAL A 88 5.23 0.05 14.42
C VAL A 88 5.88 1.31 14.98
N LYS A 89 7.15 1.24 15.41
CA LYS A 89 7.91 2.43 15.85
C LYS A 89 7.98 3.49 14.75
N SER A 90 8.22 3.07 13.51
CA SER A 90 8.25 4.00 12.37
C SER A 90 6.90 4.65 12.11
N MET A 91 5.80 3.89 12.23
CA MET A 91 4.45 4.43 12.06
C MET A 91 4.14 5.48 13.13
N ILE A 92 4.43 5.19 14.40
CA ILE A 92 4.25 6.12 15.52
C ILE A 92 5.08 7.38 15.31
N HIS A 93 6.36 7.24 14.97
CA HIS A 93 7.26 8.37 14.73
C HIS A 93 6.77 9.26 13.58
N ASN A 94 6.32 8.65 12.48
CA ASN A 94 5.79 9.39 11.34
C ASN A 94 4.50 10.15 11.69
N ALA A 95 3.59 9.51 12.42
CA ALA A 95 2.35 10.14 12.89
C ALA A 95 2.63 11.31 13.84
N TYR A 96 3.59 11.14 14.76
CA TYR A 96 4.04 12.19 15.65
C TYR A 96 4.62 13.39 14.88
N ASN A 97 5.55 13.14 13.96
CA ASN A 97 6.18 14.22 13.19
C ASN A 97 5.18 14.99 12.34
N PHE A 98 4.25 14.28 11.69
CA PHE A 98 3.16 14.90 10.96
C PHE A 98 2.34 15.82 11.88
N SER A 99 1.85 15.28 13.00
CA SER A 99 0.99 16.01 13.93
C SER A 99 1.71 17.20 14.58
N SER A 100 3.00 17.03 14.93
CA SER A 100 3.84 18.08 15.49
C SER A 100 4.06 19.23 14.50
N ASN A 101 4.32 18.91 13.22
CA ASN A 101 4.48 19.92 12.18
C ASN A 101 3.17 20.68 11.93
N VAL A 102 2.05 19.98 11.86
CA VAL A 102 0.72 20.60 11.73
C VAL A 102 0.45 21.55 12.89
N LEU A 103 0.74 21.12 14.13
CA LEU A 103 0.55 21.96 15.31
C LEU A 103 1.45 23.21 15.28
N LYS A 104 2.73 23.06 14.92
CA LYS A 104 3.67 24.18 14.80
C LYS A 104 3.19 25.22 13.78
N GLN A 105 2.64 24.78 12.65
CA GLN A 105 2.12 25.71 11.64
C GLN A 105 0.90 26.47 12.18
N LYS A 106 -0.07 25.76 12.76
CA LYS A 106 -1.26 26.41 13.36
C LYS A 106 -0.89 27.46 14.41
N LEU A 107 0.12 27.18 15.23
CA LEU A 107 0.60 28.15 16.24
C LEU A 107 1.25 29.39 15.59
N LYS A 108 2.02 29.23 14.52
CA LYS A 108 2.61 30.36 13.77
C LYS A 108 1.53 31.23 13.14
N ASP A 109 0.56 30.61 12.47
CA ASP A 109 -0.52 31.32 11.79
C ASP A 109 -1.35 32.15 12.79
N THR A 110 -1.57 31.59 13.98
CA THR A 110 -2.29 32.27 15.08
C THR A 110 -1.47 33.40 15.71
N ALA A 111 -0.14 33.27 15.82
CA ALA A 111 0.72 34.28 16.42
C ALA A 111 1.02 35.47 15.49
N THR A 112 0.74 35.33 14.19
CA THR A 112 1.01 36.35 13.17
C THR A 112 -0.27 37.05 12.67
N SER A 113 -1.45 36.62 13.15
CA SER A 113 -2.75 37.28 12.95
C SER A 113 -3.08 38.19 14.13
#